data_AF-A0AAV8V5H3-F1
#
_entry.id   AF-A0AAV8V5H3-F1
#
_cell.length_a   1.000
_cell.length_b   1.000
_cell.length_c   1.000
_cell.angle_alpha   90.00
_cell.angle_beta   90.00
_cell.angle_gamma   90.00
#
_symmetry.space_group_name_H-M   'P 1'
#
loop_
_entity.id
_entity.type
_entity.pdbx_description
1 polymer ?
#
loop_
_entity_poly.entity_id
_entity_poly.type
_entity_poly.pdbx_seq_one_letter_code
_entity_poly.pdbx_strand_id
1 'polypeptide(L)'
;MNLLPAKSKEKYLKEYDSFMDWRIKKGINSFTERVLLTYFEMKSKMWKSSTLWSTYSKLKATIMVNNDVDISKYCKLIAYLKNKSIGHKPSKSKTFSREEIYKFLLQAPDDHYLMHNAALIFGIVGALRREELYKMNYEDINEIENILIITVPDTKTHVTRRFTIIGETPENNLNLIQIYKKYRNQRPINAKSDHFFLQYRNGQCKTQVVGINNFSKIPSLIATYLNLPNPKNYTGHAFRRSSASLLVDSGGDILQLKKHGGWKSSTVAEGYVDDSLQNKMDSAAKIFAGNSNIKVYDPANKAIGSTTNKNLDNIISSNSLNVANSNTCSNISSSSLQINNANSCTFHITLTK
;
A
#
# COMPACT_ATOMS: atom_id res chain seq x y z
N MET A 1 2.92 37.42 -0.93
CA MET A 1 2.79 36.09 -1.57
C MET A 1 3.53 35.06 -0.72
N ASN A 2 2.87 34.07 -0.11
CA ASN A 2 3.55 33.07 0.73
C ASN A 2 3.92 31.85 -0.14
N LEU A 3 5.08 31.91 -0.78
CA LEU A 3 5.54 30.92 -1.78
C LEU A 3 6.08 29.62 -1.15
N LEU A 4 6.20 29.55 0.19
CA LEU A 4 6.68 28.37 0.91
C LEU A 4 5.51 27.48 1.39
N PRO A 5 5.66 26.15 1.41
CA PRO A 5 4.58 25.26 1.85
C PRO A 5 4.26 25.47 3.33
N ALA A 6 3.00 25.77 3.66
CA ALA A 6 2.57 26.14 5.02
C ALA A 6 3.02 25.12 6.09
N LYS A 7 2.76 23.83 5.86
CA LYS A 7 3.08 22.76 6.82
C LYS A 7 4.58 22.58 7.10
N SER A 8 5.45 22.94 6.15
CA SER A 8 6.90 22.73 6.27
C SER A 8 7.70 24.03 6.29
N LYS A 9 7.04 25.19 6.36
CA LYS A 9 7.68 26.51 6.28
C LYS A 9 8.86 26.64 7.24
N GLU A 10 8.68 26.28 8.50
CA GLU A 10 9.72 26.34 9.52
C GLU A 10 10.96 25.50 9.16
N LYS A 11 10.76 24.31 8.57
CA LYS A 11 11.87 23.46 8.13
C LYS A 11 12.64 24.04 6.95
N TYR A 12 11.96 24.80 6.09
CA TYR A 12 12.60 25.50 4.97
C TYR A 12 13.45 26.66 5.50
N LEU A 13 12.89 27.45 6.41
CA LEU A 13 13.60 28.58 7.04
C LEU A 13 14.82 28.12 7.83
N LYS A 14 14.68 27.09 8.67
CA LYS A 14 15.82 26.54 9.42
C LYS A 14 16.98 26.08 8.53
N GLU A 15 16.67 25.49 7.37
CA GLU A 15 17.70 25.07 6.41
C GLU A 15 18.37 26.28 5.75
N TYR A 16 17.59 27.31 5.43
CA TYR A 16 18.09 28.58 4.92
C TYR A 16 19.03 29.25 5.92
N ASP A 17 18.60 29.40 7.18
CA ASP A 17 19.40 30.00 8.25
C ASP A 17 20.72 29.25 8.43
N SER A 18 20.66 27.92 8.46
CA SER A 18 21.87 27.06 8.55
C SER A 18 22.85 27.27 7.38
N PHE A 19 22.35 27.59 6.18
CA PHE A 19 23.18 27.92 5.03
C PHE A 19 23.73 29.35 5.12
N MET A 20 22.93 30.31 5.57
CA MET A 20 23.36 31.69 5.78
C MET A 20 24.45 31.78 6.85
N ASP A 21 24.30 31.09 7.97
CA ASP A 21 25.30 31.00 9.03
C ASP A 21 26.63 30.45 8.51
N TRP A 22 26.57 29.38 7.69
CA TRP A 22 27.75 28.81 7.07
C TRP A 22 28.44 29.83 6.13
N ARG A 23 27.67 30.60 5.36
CA ARG A 23 28.21 31.63 4.46
C ARG A 23 28.88 32.76 5.22
N ILE A 24 28.23 33.26 6.28
CA ILE A 24 28.78 34.29 7.17
C ILE A 24 30.10 33.80 7.77
N LYS A 25 30.13 32.58 8.32
CA LYS A 25 31.34 31.98 8.89
C LYS A 25 32.48 31.82 7.88
N LYS A 26 32.18 31.70 6.59
CA LYS A 26 33.17 31.60 5.51
C LYS A 26 33.50 32.95 4.85
N GLY A 27 32.89 34.05 5.29
CA GLY A 27 33.07 35.38 4.69
C GLY A 27 32.54 35.48 3.25
N ILE A 28 31.49 34.72 2.90
CA ILE A 28 30.98 34.61 1.53
C ILE A 28 29.69 35.41 1.36
N ASN A 29 29.74 36.48 0.54
CA ASN A 29 28.60 37.37 0.30
C ASN A 29 27.79 37.07 -0.98
N SER A 30 28.21 36.10 -1.80
CA SER A 30 27.49 35.70 -3.02
C SER A 30 26.71 34.37 -2.91
N PHE A 31 25.71 34.19 -3.78
CA PHE A 31 24.91 32.96 -3.96
C PHE A 31 25.26 32.23 -5.27
N THR A 32 26.49 32.38 -5.77
CA THR A 32 26.90 31.80 -7.07
C THR A 32 26.86 30.27 -7.07
N GLU A 33 26.77 29.66 -8.25
CA GLU A 33 26.81 28.21 -8.41
C GLU A 33 28.03 27.57 -7.72
N ARG A 34 29.20 28.22 -7.78
CA ARG A 34 30.43 27.76 -7.13
C ARG A 34 30.27 27.68 -5.61
N VAL A 35 29.64 28.68 -4.98
CA VAL A 35 29.42 28.69 -3.53
C VAL A 35 28.51 27.54 -3.11
N LEU A 36 27.42 27.32 -3.85
CA LEU A 36 26.49 26.23 -3.56
C LEU A 36 27.15 24.86 -3.81
N LEU A 37 27.95 24.72 -4.87
CA LEU A 37 28.75 23.52 -5.10
C LEU A 37 29.67 23.21 -3.91
N THR A 38 30.43 24.19 -3.42
CA THR A 38 31.30 24.01 -2.25
C THR A 38 30.50 23.60 -1.00
N TYR A 39 29.33 24.21 -0.79
CA TYR A 39 28.45 23.83 0.32
C TYR A 39 27.98 22.37 0.20
N PHE A 40 27.42 21.99 -0.94
CA PHE A 40 26.91 20.64 -1.17
C PHE A 40 28.00 19.58 -1.24
N GLU A 41 29.20 19.93 -1.70
CA GLU A 41 30.37 19.07 -1.64
C GLU A 41 30.73 18.72 -0.20
N MET A 42 30.87 19.74 0.64
CA MET A 42 31.13 19.57 2.07
C MET A 42 30.03 18.73 2.74
N LYS A 43 28.76 19.04 2.48
CA LYS A 43 27.63 18.31 3.07
C LYS A 43 27.51 16.87 2.58
N SER A 44 27.90 16.59 1.33
CA SER A 44 27.81 15.25 0.75
C SER A 44 28.72 14.22 1.44
N LYS A 45 29.74 14.68 2.16
CA LYS A 45 30.60 13.81 2.98
C LYS A 45 29.88 13.27 4.22
N MET A 46 28.81 13.94 4.66
CA MET A 46 28.08 13.60 5.89
C MET A 46 26.65 13.11 5.63
N TRP A 47 26.05 13.52 4.51
CA TRP A 47 24.62 13.33 4.26
C TRP A 47 24.36 12.37 3.10
N LYS A 48 23.27 11.60 3.21
CA LYS A 48 22.75 10.76 2.13
C LYS A 48 22.25 11.65 0.98
N SER A 49 22.27 11.10 -0.23
CA SER A 49 21.82 11.80 -1.44
C SER A 49 20.39 12.35 -1.35
N SER A 50 19.47 11.61 -0.75
CA SER A 50 18.09 12.08 -0.49
C SER A 50 18.02 13.29 0.44
N THR A 51 18.90 13.36 1.45
CA THR A 51 19.02 14.54 2.31
C THR A 51 19.58 15.73 1.53
N LEU A 52 20.61 15.52 0.69
CA LEU A 52 21.16 16.59 -0.17
C LEU A 52 20.09 17.17 -1.09
N TRP A 53 19.28 16.33 -1.76
CA TRP A 53 18.18 16.81 -2.60
C TRP A 53 17.09 17.54 -1.84
N SER A 54 16.77 17.10 -0.62
CA SER A 54 15.82 17.79 0.26
C SER A 54 16.35 19.16 0.67
N THR A 55 17.62 19.27 1.06
CA THR A 55 18.28 20.54 1.35
C THR A 55 18.33 21.43 0.11
N TYR A 56 18.72 20.91 -1.06
CA TYR A 56 18.69 21.66 -2.31
C TYR A 56 17.29 22.20 -2.62
N SER A 57 16.25 21.38 -2.48
CA SER A 57 14.87 21.81 -2.76
C SER A 57 14.40 22.90 -1.80
N LYS A 58 14.79 22.81 -0.51
CA LYS A 58 14.51 23.84 0.50
C LYS A 58 15.23 25.15 0.16
N LEU A 59 16.55 25.08 -0.06
CA LEU A 59 17.37 26.23 -0.42
C LEU A 59 16.93 26.86 -1.74
N LYS A 60 16.52 26.07 -2.73
CA LYS A 60 16.00 26.57 -4.01
C LYS A 60 14.79 27.48 -3.79
N ALA A 61 13.85 27.06 -2.95
CA ALA A 61 12.69 27.86 -2.65
C ALA A 61 13.03 29.09 -1.79
N THR A 62 13.83 28.94 -0.74
CA THR A 62 14.12 30.03 0.19
C THR A 62 15.07 31.08 -0.37
N ILE A 63 16.10 30.68 -1.13
CA ILE A 63 17.02 31.62 -1.80
C ILE A 63 16.28 32.42 -2.87
N MET A 64 15.38 31.78 -3.62
CA MET A 64 14.51 32.50 -4.56
C MET A 64 13.68 33.55 -3.82
N VAL A 65 12.96 33.16 -2.76
CA VAL A 65 12.05 34.05 -2.04
C VAL A 65 12.78 35.19 -1.31
N ASN A 66 13.93 34.92 -0.70
CA ASN A 66 14.61 35.86 0.20
C ASN A 66 15.71 36.67 -0.48
N ASN A 67 16.23 36.21 -1.62
CA ASN A 67 17.41 36.80 -2.26
C ASN A 67 17.26 36.98 -3.77
N ASP A 68 16.12 36.60 -4.36
CA ASP A 68 15.84 36.72 -5.79
C ASP A 68 16.89 36.02 -6.69
N VAL A 69 17.41 34.88 -6.20
CA VAL A 69 18.40 34.07 -6.93
C VAL A 69 17.81 32.71 -7.29
N ASP A 70 17.73 32.43 -8.60
CA ASP A 70 17.23 31.17 -9.12
C ASP A 70 18.32 30.10 -9.27
N ILE A 71 18.55 29.33 -8.21
CA ILE A 71 19.52 28.22 -8.25
C ILE A 71 19.01 27.00 -9.05
N SER A 72 17.81 27.04 -9.62
CA SER A 72 17.35 26.00 -10.55
C SER A 72 18.12 26.01 -11.87
N LYS A 73 18.76 27.15 -12.19
CA LYS A 73 19.60 27.35 -13.38
C LYS A 73 21.02 26.81 -13.21
N TYR A 74 21.40 26.37 -12.01
CA TYR A 74 22.76 25.91 -11.68
C TYR A 74 22.98 24.46 -12.14
N CYS A 75 23.30 24.30 -13.42
CA CYS A 75 23.41 23.01 -14.09
C CYS A 75 24.51 22.11 -13.53
N LYS A 76 25.68 22.66 -13.15
CA LYS A 76 26.79 21.90 -12.56
C LYS A 76 26.43 21.41 -11.17
N LEU A 77 25.74 22.25 -10.38
CA LEU A 77 25.21 21.84 -9.07
C LEU A 77 24.20 20.70 -9.20
N ILE A 78 23.26 20.82 -10.13
CA ILE A 78 22.26 19.78 -10.39
C ILE A 78 22.93 18.48 -10.85
N ALA A 79 23.90 18.55 -11.78
CA ALA A 79 24.66 17.40 -12.25
C ALA A 79 25.42 16.72 -11.10
N TYR A 80 26.06 17.50 -10.23
CA TYR A 80 26.73 17.00 -9.04
C TYR A 80 25.79 16.22 -8.12
N LEU A 81 24.61 16.78 -7.81
CA LEU A 81 23.60 16.12 -6.95
C LEU A 81 23.04 14.84 -7.58
N LYS A 82 22.83 14.84 -8.90
CA LYS A 82 22.42 13.64 -9.66
C LYS A 82 23.47 12.54 -9.54
N ASN A 83 24.75 12.86 -9.76
CA ASN A 83 25.85 11.91 -9.64
C ASN A 83 25.96 11.32 -8.23
N LYS A 84 25.77 12.13 -7.18
CA LYS A 84 25.71 11.65 -5.80
C LYS A 84 24.54 10.71 -5.50
N SER A 85 23.53 10.67 -6.37
CA SER A 85 22.34 9.84 -6.19
C SER A 85 22.43 8.49 -6.90
N ILE A 86 23.44 8.29 -7.75
CA ILE A 86 23.64 7.03 -8.47
C ILE A 86 23.80 5.89 -7.48
N GLY A 87 23.04 4.80 -7.69
CA GLY A 87 23.06 3.62 -6.82
C GLY A 87 22.39 3.82 -5.45
N HIS A 88 21.85 4.99 -5.14
CA HIS A 88 21.16 5.21 -3.86
C HIS A 88 19.90 4.35 -3.76
N LYS A 89 19.88 3.44 -2.79
CA LYS A 89 18.69 2.67 -2.44
C LYS A 89 18.01 3.29 -1.22
N PRO A 90 16.77 3.79 -1.35
CA PRO A 90 16.02 4.30 -0.22
C PRO A 90 15.80 3.20 0.82
N SER A 91 15.96 3.53 2.11
CA SER A 91 15.51 2.65 3.18
C SER A 91 13.99 2.55 3.14
N LYS A 92 13.47 1.33 3.19
CA LYS A 92 12.03 1.04 3.22
C LYS A 92 11.67 0.41 4.57
N SER A 93 10.47 0.71 5.07
CA SER A 93 9.91 0.00 6.21
C SER A 93 9.73 -1.48 5.88
N LYS A 94 9.98 -2.36 6.85
CA LYS A 94 9.61 -3.78 6.75
C LYS A 94 8.09 -3.94 6.60
N THR A 95 7.71 -5.06 6.01
CA THR A 95 6.34 -5.50 5.76
C THR A 95 6.05 -6.76 6.56
N PHE A 96 4.81 -6.90 7.01
CA PHE A 96 4.24 -8.15 7.49
C PHE A 96 3.81 -9.06 6.34
N SER A 97 3.95 -10.37 6.55
CA SER A 97 3.32 -11.41 5.72
C SER A 97 1.84 -11.60 6.09
N ARG A 98 1.12 -12.38 5.28
CA ARG A 98 -0.28 -12.74 5.53
C ARG A 98 -0.41 -13.50 6.85
N GLU A 99 0.46 -14.47 7.06
CA GLU A 99 0.50 -15.35 8.23
C GLU A 99 0.79 -14.56 9.51
N GLU A 100 1.72 -13.61 9.45
CA GLU A 100 2.04 -12.73 10.58
C GLU A 100 0.84 -11.85 10.98
N ILE A 101 0.10 -11.32 10.00
CA ILE A 101 -1.12 -10.54 10.23
C ILE A 101 -2.19 -11.41 10.90
N TYR A 102 -2.50 -12.58 10.33
CA TYR A 102 -3.49 -13.49 10.91
C TYR A 102 -3.10 -13.95 12.31
N LYS A 103 -1.84 -14.31 12.52
CA LYS A 103 -1.31 -14.72 13.82
C LYS A 103 -1.54 -13.63 14.86
N PHE A 104 -1.25 -12.37 14.55
CA PHE A 104 -1.51 -11.26 15.46
C PHE A 104 -3.00 -11.08 15.74
N LEU A 105 -3.83 -11.03 14.71
CA LEU A 105 -5.28 -10.80 14.87
C LEU A 105 -5.99 -11.91 15.65
N LEU A 106 -5.50 -13.15 15.58
CA LEU A 106 -6.07 -14.30 16.28
C LEU A 106 -5.54 -14.48 17.72
N GLN A 107 -4.25 -14.19 17.96
CA GLN A 107 -3.59 -14.56 19.22
C GLN A 107 -3.40 -13.36 20.17
N ALA A 108 -3.39 -12.13 19.67
CA ALA A 108 -3.15 -10.96 20.51
C ALA A 108 -4.33 -10.72 21.45
N PRO A 109 -4.11 -10.63 22.78
CA PRO A 109 -5.20 -10.54 23.73
C PRO A 109 -5.91 -9.18 23.66
N ASP A 110 -7.25 -9.23 23.67
CA ASP A 110 -8.10 -8.06 23.43
C ASP A 110 -7.93 -6.97 24.49
N ASP A 111 -7.59 -7.31 25.74
CA ASP A 111 -7.38 -6.36 26.85
C ASP A 111 -6.26 -5.34 26.60
N HIS A 112 -5.26 -5.72 25.81
CA HIS A 112 -4.12 -4.89 25.44
C HIS A 112 -4.13 -4.47 23.96
N TYR A 113 -4.55 -5.35 23.05
CA TYR A 113 -4.28 -5.21 21.62
C TYR A 113 -5.50 -4.93 20.75
N LEU A 114 -6.72 -4.89 21.29
CA LEU A 114 -7.93 -4.69 20.46
C LEU A 114 -7.88 -3.42 19.58
N MET A 115 -7.40 -2.29 20.11
CA MET A 115 -7.18 -1.07 19.31
C MET A 115 -6.10 -1.25 18.23
N HIS A 116 -5.04 -1.98 18.56
CA HIS A 116 -3.95 -2.28 17.62
C HIS A 116 -4.43 -3.20 16.49
N ASN A 117 -5.29 -4.17 16.80
CA ASN A 117 -5.97 -5.04 15.83
C ASN A 117 -6.83 -4.21 14.88
N ALA A 118 -7.68 -3.32 15.41
CA ALA A 118 -8.48 -2.41 14.58
C ALA A 118 -7.58 -1.52 13.70
N ALA A 119 -6.52 -0.92 14.25
CA ALA A 119 -5.59 -0.09 13.49
C ALA A 119 -4.82 -0.88 12.41
N LEU A 120 -4.47 -2.15 12.67
CA LEU A 120 -3.86 -3.05 11.70
C LEU A 120 -4.81 -3.33 10.54
N ILE A 121 -6.06 -3.72 10.82
CA ILE A 121 -7.08 -4.00 9.80
C ILE A 121 -7.28 -2.78 8.90
N PHE A 122 -7.55 -1.61 9.49
CA PHE A 122 -7.77 -0.37 8.73
C PHE A 122 -6.51 0.04 7.97
N GLY A 123 -5.33 -0.10 8.58
CA GLY A 123 -4.05 0.20 7.95
C GLY A 123 -3.73 -0.67 6.75
N ILE A 124 -4.00 -1.98 6.85
CA ILE A 124 -3.77 -2.97 5.78
C ILE A 124 -4.84 -2.86 4.72
N VAL A 125 -6.12 -3.03 5.05
CA VAL A 125 -7.22 -3.05 4.06
C VAL A 125 -7.40 -1.68 3.43
N GLY A 126 -7.18 -0.60 4.16
CA GLY A 126 -7.28 0.74 3.61
C GLY A 126 -5.98 1.27 3.03
N ALA A 127 -4.84 0.56 3.10
CA ALA A 127 -3.51 1.09 2.77
C ALA A 127 -3.24 2.47 3.43
N LEU A 128 -3.72 2.67 4.66
CA LEU A 128 -3.80 4.00 5.29
C LEU A 128 -2.43 4.48 5.76
N ARG A 129 -2.24 5.81 5.67
CA ARG A 129 -1.15 6.49 6.39
C ARG A 129 -1.53 6.70 7.85
N ARG A 130 -0.53 6.92 8.71
CA ARG A 130 -0.76 7.27 10.12
C ARG A 130 -1.61 8.54 10.29
N GLU A 131 -1.46 9.53 9.41
CA GLU A 131 -2.27 10.76 9.45
C GLU A 131 -3.74 10.45 9.13
N GLU A 132 -3.99 9.50 8.22
CA GLU A 132 -5.34 9.09 7.80
C GLU A 132 -6.01 8.27 8.93
N LEU A 133 -5.27 7.38 9.59
CA LEU A 133 -5.73 6.69 10.80
C LEU A 133 -6.03 7.68 11.94
N TYR A 134 -5.14 8.65 12.15
CA TYR A 134 -5.31 9.66 13.20
C TYR A 134 -6.55 10.52 12.98
N LYS A 135 -6.76 11.02 11.75
CA LYS A 135 -7.88 11.93 11.42
C LYS A 135 -9.24 11.25 11.26
N MET A 136 -9.29 9.92 11.26
CA MET A 136 -10.53 9.17 11.01
C MET A 136 -11.54 9.41 12.11
N ASN A 137 -12.75 9.78 11.71
CA ASN A 137 -13.89 9.94 12.59
C ASN A 137 -14.79 8.70 12.59
N TYR A 138 -15.64 8.56 13.59
CA TYR A 138 -16.59 7.43 13.63
C TYR A 138 -17.66 7.52 12.52
N GLU A 139 -18.04 8.74 12.12
CA GLU A 139 -18.97 9.02 11.00
C GLU A 139 -18.38 8.68 9.62
N ASP A 140 -17.06 8.53 9.52
CA ASP A 140 -16.42 8.11 8.26
C ASP A 140 -16.68 6.63 7.95
N ILE A 141 -17.26 5.87 8.89
CA ILE A 141 -17.40 4.41 8.82
C ILE A 141 -18.87 4.05 8.75
N ASN A 142 -19.30 3.61 7.57
CA ASN A 142 -20.66 3.14 7.33
C ASN A 142 -20.70 1.61 7.39
N GLU A 143 -21.47 1.07 8.32
CA GLU A 143 -21.72 -0.37 8.44
C GLU A 143 -22.98 -0.74 7.66
N ILE A 144 -22.85 -1.69 6.71
CA ILE A 144 -23.96 -2.23 5.94
C ILE A 144 -23.83 -3.75 5.99
N GLU A 145 -24.75 -4.43 6.67
CA GLU A 145 -24.75 -5.89 6.83
C GLU A 145 -23.39 -6.44 7.33
N ASN A 146 -22.66 -7.14 6.46
CA ASN A 146 -21.35 -7.74 6.74
C ASN A 146 -20.21 -7.05 5.95
N ILE A 147 -20.37 -5.75 5.67
CA ILE A 147 -19.33 -4.89 5.10
C ILE A 147 -19.22 -3.57 5.86
N LEU A 148 -18.00 -3.03 5.90
CA LEU A 148 -17.74 -1.66 6.35
C LEU A 148 -17.26 -0.84 5.15
N ILE A 149 -17.92 0.28 4.88
CA ILE A 149 -17.52 1.24 3.86
C ILE A 149 -16.91 2.45 4.56
N ILE A 150 -15.61 2.64 4.38
CA ILE A 150 -14.84 3.67 5.08
C ILE A 150 -14.45 4.77 4.11
N THR A 151 -14.79 6.01 4.46
CA THR A 151 -14.32 7.21 3.78
C THR A 151 -13.00 7.67 4.38
N VAL A 152 -11.96 7.79 3.57
CA VAL A 152 -10.65 8.23 4.06
C VAL A 152 -10.65 9.74 4.21
N PRO A 153 -10.44 10.28 5.41
CA PRO A 153 -10.44 11.71 5.65
C PRO A 153 -9.25 12.39 4.97
N ASP A 154 -9.49 13.63 4.50
CA ASP A 154 -8.54 14.60 3.91
C ASP A 154 -7.12 14.05 3.69
N THR A 155 -6.92 13.45 2.52
CA THR A 155 -5.65 12.88 2.11
C THR A 155 -4.68 13.98 1.71
N LYS A 156 -3.36 13.76 1.88
CA LYS A 156 -2.27 14.65 1.40
C LYS A 156 -2.41 15.04 -0.10
N THR A 157 -3.26 14.34 -0.84
CA THR A 157 -3.52 14.51 -2.27
C THR A 157 -4.82 15.25 -2.61
N HIS A 158 -5.62 15.66 -1.61
CA HIS A 158 -6.96 16.27 -1.75
C HIS A 158 -7.92 15.44 -2.60
N VAL A 159 -7.76 14.12 -2.58
CA VAL A 159 -8.65 13.17 -3.25
C VAL A 159 -9.31 12.33 -2.17
N THR A 160 -10.63 12.42 -2.08
CA THR A 160 -11.43 11.54 -1.23
C THR A 160 -11.43 10.16 -1.86
N ARG A 161 -11.08 9.14 -1.08
CA ARG A 161 -11.17 7.73 -1.49
C ARG A 161 -11.93 6.94 -0.45
N ARG A 162 -12.58 5.87 -0.88
CA ARG A 162 -13.26 4.91 -0.01
C ARG A 162 -12.60 3.55 -0.15
N PHE A 163 -12.69 2.74 0.90
CA PHE A 163 -12.32 1.34 0.86
C PHE A 163 -13.33 0.51 1.66
N THR A 164 -13.36 -0.80 1.40
CA THR A 164 -14.33 -1.72 2.00
C THR A 164 -13.60 -2.78 2.81
N ILE A 165 -14.05 -3.02 4.04
CA ILE A 165 -13.66 -4.20 4.84
C ILE A 165 -14.80 -5.21 4.75
N ILE A 166 -14.48 -6.44 4.37
CA ILE A 166 -15.42 -7.57 4.36
C ILE A 166 -15.29 -8.35 5.67
N GLY A 167 -16.40 -8.94 6.12
CA GLY A 167 -16.47 -9.68 7.39
C GLY A 167 -15.60 -10.93 7.41
N GLU A 168 -16.01 -11.96 6.67
CA GLU A 168 -15.37 -13.27 6.72
C GLU A 168 -14.16 -13.34 5.79
N THR A 169 -13.01 -13.73 6.36
CA THR A 169 -11.88 -14.15 5.53
C THR A 169 -12.02 -15.65 5.22
N PRO A 170 -11.76 -16.08 3.97
CA PRO A 170 -11.83 -17.50 3.60
C PRO A 170 -10.92 -18.40 4.44
N GLU A 171 -9.83 -17.84 4.98
CA GLU A 171 -8.86 -18.51 5.82
C GLU A 171 -9.12 -18.22 7.31
N ASN A 172 -9.13 -19.27 8.13
CA ASN A 172 -9.08 -19.23 9.61
C ASN A 172 -10.33 -18.76 10.37
N ASN A 173 -11.53 -18.71 9.74
CA ASN A 173 -12.77 -18.25 10.39
C ASN A 173 -12.63 -16.86 11.07
N LEU A 174 -11.70 -16.03 10.62
CA LEU A 174 -11.47 -14.71 11.19
C LEU A 174 -12.50 -13.74 10.63
N ASN A 175 -13.27 -13.10 11.53
CA ASN A 175 -14.21 -12.06 11.16
C ASN A 175 -13.65 -10.67 11.51
N LEU A 176 -13.22 -9.92 10.48
CA LEU A 176 -12.61 -8.60 10.65
C LEU A 176 -13.60 -7.56 11.20
N ILE A 177 -14.87 -7.71 10.84
CA ILE A 177 -15.95 -6.82 11.29
C ILE A 177 -16.25 -7.05 12.76
N GLN A 178 -16.15 -8.29 13.27
CA GLN A 178 -16.30 -8.55 14.69
C GLN A 178 -15.22 -7.86 15.51
N ILE A 179 -13.97 -7.82 15.04
CA ILE A 179 -12.88 -7.06 15.71
C ILE A 179 -13.21 -5.57 15.75
N TYR A 180 -13.67 -5.00 14.62
CA TYR A 180 -14.13 -3.62 14.57
C TYR A 180 -15.26 -3.37 15.57
N LYS A 181 -16.30 -4.20 15.59
CA LYS A 181 -17.46 -4.08 16.49
C LYS A 181 -17.04 -4.15 17.95
N LYS A 182 -16.20 -5.13 18.31
CA LYS A 182 -15.61 -5.25 19.65
C LYS A 182 -14.95 -3.95 20.06
N TYR A 183 -14.08 -3.37 19.22
CA TYR A 183 -13.39 -2.12 19.53
C TYR A 183 -14.35 -0.93 19.63
N ARG A 184 -15.26 -0.78 18.66
CA ARG A 184 -16.24 0.32 18.62
C ARG A 184 -17.10 0.36 19.87
N ASN A 185 -17.54 -0.80 20.35
CA ASN A 185 -18.39 -0.92 21.54
C ASN A 185 -17.66 -0.56 22.84
N GLN A 186 -16.33 -0.47 22.84
CA GLN A 186 -15.56 0.00 24.00
C GLN A 186 -15.53 1.53 24.12
N ARG A 187 -16.10 2.28 23.17
CA ARG A 187 -16.13 3.74 23.21
C ARG A 187 -16.97 4.23 24.40
N PRO A 188 -16.42 5.08 25.29
CA PRO A 188 -17.18 5.57 26.43
C PRO A 188 -18.19 6.63 25.99
N ILE A 189 -19.38 6.62 26.61
CA ILE A 189 -20.51 7.51 26.29
C ILE A 189 -20.13 8.99 26.44
N ASN A 190 -19.21 9.32 27.35
CA ASN A 190 -18.76 10.69 27.60
C ASN A 190 -17.60 11.15 26.69
N ALA A 191 -17.22 10.37 25.66
CA ALA A 191 -16.21 10.80 24.70
C ALA A 191 -16.72 11.97 23.85
N LYS A 192 -16.12 13.16 24.03
CA LYS A 192 -16.46 14.38 23.26
C LYS A 192 -15.78 14.48 21.90
N SER A 193 -14.69 13.74 21.69
CA SER A 193 -13.95 13.78 20.44
C SER A 193 -14.69 12.97 19.38
N ASP A 194 -14.63 13.39 18.11
CA ASP A 194 -15.21 12.64 16.99
C ASP A 194 -14.25 11.63 16.36
N HIS A 195 -12.99 11.62 16.81
CA HIS A 195 -12.01 10.65 16.35
C HIS A 195 -12.47 9.22 16.66
N PHE A 196 -12.37 8.34 15.67
CA PHE A 196 -12.71 6.92 15.81
C PHE A 196 -11.76 6.24 16.80
N PHE A 197 -10.45 6.43 16.62
CA PHE A 197 -9.44 5.80 17.46
C PHE A 197 -9.18 6.59 18.75
N LEU A 198 -9.63 6.02 19.85
CA LEU A 198 -9.36 6.47 21.21
C LEU A 198 -8.31 5.59 21.89
N GLN A 199 -7.60 6.16 22.87
CA GLN A 199 -6.63 5.42 23.67
C GLN A 199 -7.32 4.23 24.31
N TYR A 200 -6.63 3.09 24.31
CA TYR A 200 -7.18 1.82 24.78
C TYR A 200 -6.23 1.20 25.80
N ARG A 201 -6.76 0.89 26.99
CA ARG A 201 -5.99 0.28 28.09
C ARG A 201 -6.94 -0.54 28.96
N ASN A 202 -6.47 -1.71 29.40
CA ASN A 202 -7.17 -2.61 30.32
C ASN A 202 -8.59 -2.94 29.82
N GLY A 203 -8.71 -3.35 28.55
CA GLY A 203 -9.99 -3.78 28.00
C GLY A 203 -10.94 -2.67 27.54
N GLN A 204 -10.61 -1.39 27.71
CA GLN A 204 -11.56 -0.29 27.50
C GLN A 204 -10.95 0.92 26.79
N CYS A 205 -11.76 1.63 25.98
CA CYS A 205 -11.35 2.93 25.45
C CYS A 205 -11.44 4.01 26.55
N LYS A 206 -10.54 4.98 26.47
CA LYS A 206 -10.51 6.20 27.27
C LYS A 206 -10.94 7.37 26.39
N THR A 207 -11.39 8.48 26.97
CA THR A 207 -11.86 9.64 26.20
C THR A 207 -10.78 10.35 25.38
N GLN A 208 -9.50 10.07 25.66
CA GLN A 208 -8.35 10.67 24.99
C GLN A 208 -8.12 10.07 23.61
N VAL A 209 -7.83 10.91 22.63
CA VAL A 209 -7.49 10.48 21.25
C VAL A 209 -6.13 9.80 21.20
N VAL A 210 -5.97 8.79 20.33
CA VAL A 210 -4.66 8.19 20.05
C VAL A 210 -3.76 9.21 19.35
N GLY A 211 -2.61 9.54 19.94
CA GLY A 211 -1.66 10.46 19.31
C GLY A 211 -1.09 9.94 17.98
N ILE A 212 -0.88 10.83 17.00
CA ILE A 212 -0.32 10.50 15.67
C ILE A 212 0.99 9.69 15.72
N ASN A 213 1.85 9.98 16.70
CA ASN A 213 3.12 9.28 16.87
C ASN A 213 2.93 7.86 17.42
N ASN A 214 1.85 7.57 18.15
CA ASN A 214 1.54 6.21 18.59
C ASN A 214 1.21 5.32 17.40
N PHE A 215 0.41 5.78 16.43
CA PHE A 215 0.18 5.04 15.18
C PHE A 215 1.47 4.67 14.45
N SER A 216 2.51 5.52 14.54
CA SER A 216 3.81 5.23 13.93
C SER A 216 4.56 4.09 14.61
N LYS A 217 4.25 3.81 15.88
CA LYS A 217 4.88 2.78 16.72
C LYS A 217 4.12 1.46 16.69
N ILE A 218 2.82 1.46 16.37
CA ILE A 218 1.99 0.25 16.33
C ILE A 218 2.67 -0.88 15.54
N PRO A 219 3.21 -0.67 14.32
CA PRO A 219 3.86 -1.76 13.59
C PRO A 219 5.06 -2.36 14.32
N SER A 220 5.92 -1.53 14.93
CA SER A 220 7.05 -2.04 15.73
C SER A 220 6.59 -2.81 16.97
N LEU A 221 5.47 -2.42 17.57
CA LEU A 221 4.89 -3.10 18.72
C LEU A 221 4.34 -4.48 18.31
N ILE A 222 3.63 -4.56 17.18
CA ILE A 222 3.16 -5.83 16.61
C ILE A 222 4.33 -6.75 16.28
N ALA A 223 5.36 -6.22 15.61
CA ALA A 223 6.56 -6.99 15.29
C ALA A 223 7.29 -7.49 16.55
N THR A 224 7.25 -6.73 17.65
CA THR A 224 7.81 -7.15 18.93
C THR A 224 6.99 -8.29 19.54
N TYR A 225 5.66 -8.16 19.56
CA TYR A 225 4.76 -9.21 20.03
C TYR A 225 4.96 -10.53 19.26
N LEU A 226 5.11 -10.44 17.95
CA LEU A 226 5.34 -11.60 17.08
C LEU A 226 6.78 -12.15 17.10
N ASN A 227 7.69 -11.53 17.87
CA ASN A 227 9.12 -11.86 17.93
C ASN A 227 9.84 -11.79 16.56
N LEU A 228 9.46 -10.83 15.71
CA LEU A 228 10.07 -10.66 14.40
C LEU A 228 11.47 -10.02 14.49
N PRO A 229 12.39 -10.34 13.58
CA PRO A 229 13.73 -9.78 13.60
C PRO A 229 13.72 -8.28 13.28
N ASN A 230 14.44 -7.50 14.09
CA ASN A 230 14.54 -6.05 13.97
C ASN A 230 13.17 -5.31 14.00
N PRO A 231 12.38 -5.40 15.08
CA PRO A 231 11.06 -4.77 15.17
C PRO A 231 11.07 -3.26 14.88
N LYS A 232 12.15 -2.56 15.24
CA LYS A 232 12.34 -1.12 15.00
C LYS A 232 12.27 -0.72 13.52
N ASN A 233 12.46 -1.67 12.59
CA ASN A 233 12.38 -1.43 11.15
C ASN A 233 10.92 -1.49 10.62
N TYR A 234 9.96 -1.86 11.46
CA TYR A 234 8.53 -1.76 11.18
C TYR A 234 8.05 -0.38 11.64
N THR A 235 8.09 0.58 10.73
CA THR A 235 7.75 1.99 11.00
C THR A 235 6.30 2.29 10.61
N GLY A 236 5.83 3.53 10.79
CA GLY A 236 4.46 3.94 10.42
C GLY A 236 4.07 3.77 8.94
N HIS A 237 4.97 3.35 8.05
CA HIS A 237 4.64 2.97 6.67
C HIS A 237 4.46 1.45 6.46
N ALA A 238 4.71 0.63 7.49
CA ALA A 238 4.68 -0.83 7.39
C ALA A 238 3.33 -1.35 6.90
N PHE A 239 2.22 -0.88 7.47
CA PHE A 239 0.88 -1.34 7.06
C PHE A 239 0.58 -1.03 5.60
N ARG A 240 0.78 0.22 5.18
CA ARG A 240 0.58 0.62 3.78
C ARG A 240 1.49 -0.14 2.81
N ARG A 241 2.74 -0.43 3.22
CA ARG A 241 3.66 -1.26 2.42
C ARG A 241 3.20 -2.71 2.34
N SER A 242 2.81 -3.31 3.47
CA SER A 242 2.28 -4.68 3.52
C SER A 242 1.05 -4.83 2.65
N SER A 243 0.11 -3.89 2.76
CA SER A 243 -1.09 -3.82 1.95
C SER A 243 -0.79 -3.90 0.44
N ALA A 244 0.14 -3.07 -0.02
CA ALA A 244 0.56 -3.04 -1.42
C ALA A 244 1.24 -4.34 -1.86
N SER A 245 2.17 -4.85 -1.06
CA SER A 245 2.87 -6.10 -1.37
C SER A 245 1.90 -7.29 -1.42
N LEU A 246 1.02 -7.44 -0.42
CA LEU A 246 0.03 -8.51 -0.37
C LEU A 246 -0.94 -8.48 -1.56
N LEU A 247 -1.38 -7.28 -1.98
CA LEU A 247 -2.25 -7.13 -3.14
C LEU A 247 -1.56 -7.59 -4.42
N VAL A 248 -0.32 -7.15 -4.64
CA VAL A 248 0.47 -7.54 -5.83
C VAL A 248 0.79 -9.03 -5.80
N ASP A 249 1.24 -9.57 -4.67
CA ASP A 249 1.55 -10.99 -4.51
C ASP A 249 0.31 -11.89 -4.68
N SER A 250 -0.90 -11.32 -4.54
CA SER A 250 -2.17 -12.01 -4.83
C SER A 250 -2.66 -11.81 -6.27
N GLY A 251 -1.82 -11.31 -7.18
CA GLY A 251 -2.14 -11.08 -8.58
C GLY A 251 -2.80 -9.73 -8.89
N GLY A 252 -2.80 -8.79 -7.94
CA GLY A 252 -3.36 -7.46 -8.14
C GLY A 252 -2.55 -6.64 -9.16
N ASP A 253 -3.24 -6.09 -10.16
CA ASP A 253 -2.59 -5.32 -11.21
C ASP A 253 -2.19 -3.89 -10.75
N ILE A 254 -1.41 -3.19 -11.58
CA ILE A 254 -0.94 -1.84 -11.26
C ILE A 254 -2.08 -0.82 -11.13
N LEU A 255 -3.18 -0.97 -11.85
CA LEU A 255 -4.32 -0.06 -11.79
C LEU A 255 -5.09 -0.27 -10.48
N GLN A 256 -5.33 -1.52 -10.10
CA GLN A 256 -5.90 -1.89 -8.80
C GLN A 256 -5.03 -1.33 -7.67
N LEU A 257 -3.71 -1.54 -7.74
CA LEU A 257 -2.78 -1.03 -6.75
C LEU A 257 -2.85 0.50 -6.64
N LYS A 258 -2.81 1.22 -7.77
CA LYS A 258 -2.91 2.69 -7.80
C LYS A 258 -4.21 3.21 -7.19
N LYS A 259 -5.35 2.59 -7.54
CA LYS A 259 -6.66 2.94 -6.98
C LYS A 259 -6.70 2.69 -5.47
N HIS A 260 -6.26 1.50 -5.04
CA HIS A 260 -6.25 1.06 -3.65
C HIS A 260 -5.48 2.00 -2.74
N GLY A 261 -4.21 2.29 -3.05
CA GLY A 261 -3.41 3.19 -2.22
C GLY A 261 -3.62 4.68 -2.52
N GLY A 262 -4.30 5.05 -3.60
CA GLY A 262 -4.40 6.44 -4.05
C GLY A 262 -3.05 6.99 -4.55
N TRP A 263 -2.30 6.21 -5.32
CA TRP A 263 -1.06 6.68 -5.96
C TRP A 263 -1.35 7.32 -7.32
N LYS A 264 -0.98 8.61 -7.47
CA LYS A 264 -1.10 9.33 -8.75
C LYS A 264 -0.03 8.85 -9.77
N SER A 265 1.22 8.73 -9.32
CA SER A 265 2.35 8.24 -10.12
C SER A 265 2.43 6.70 -10.08
N SER A 266 2.77 6.09 -11.22
CA SER A 266 3.02 4.65 -11.34
C SER A 266 4.35 4.23 -10.72
N THR A 267 5.37 5.10 -10.68
CA THR A 267 6.72 4.76 -10.20
C THR A 267 6.75 4.15 -8.80
N VAL A 268 5.89 4.64 -7.89
CA VAL A 268 5.80 4.05 -6.54
C VAL A 268 5.10 2.70 -6.55
N ALA A 269 4.09 2.52 -7.42
CA ALA A 269 3.34 1.28 -7.58
C ALA A 269 4.18 0.20 -8.27
N GLU A 270 4.91 0.56 -9.33
CA GLU A 270 5.89 -0.27 -10.04
C GLU A 270 6.90 -0.88 -9.07
N GLY A 271 7.43 -0.07 -8.14
CA GLY A 271 8.37 -0.57 -7.14
C GLY A 271 7.81 -1.61 -6.15
N TYR A 272 6.51 -1.90 -6.12
CA TYR A 272 5.95 -3.08 -5.45
C TYR A 272 5.79 -4.27 -6.39
N VAL A 273 5.38 -3.99 -7.64
CA VAL A 273 5.26 -4.99 -8.71
C VAL A 273 6.62 -5.65 -8.99
N ASP A 274 7.68 -4.85 -9.08
CA ASP A 274 9.05 -5.31 -9.31
C ASP A 274 9.64 -6.09 -8.13
N ASP A 275 9.20 -5.79 -6.91
CA ASP A 275 9.66 -6.45 -5.69
C ASP A 275 8.96 -7.82 -5.49
N SER A 276 7.79 -8.06 -6.09
CA SER A 276 6.98 -9.27 -5.91
C SER A 276 7.68 -10.55 -6.37
N LEU A 277 7.78 -11.52 -5.48
CA LEU A 277 8.32 -12.83 -5.80
C LEU A 277 7.36 -13.64 -6.68
N GLN A 278 6.06 -13.54 -6.42
CA GLN A 278 5.04 -14.25 -7.19
C GLN A 278 5.06 -13.81 -8.65
N ASN A 279 5.12 -12.50 -8.93
CA ASN A 279 5.22 -12.00 -10.31
C ASN A 279 6.49 -12.50 -11.01
N LYS A 280 7.61 -12.64 -10.29
CA LYS A 280 8.85 -13.18 -10.85
C LYS A 280 8.72 -14.66 -11.15
N MET A 281 8.07 -15.43 -10.27
CA MET A 281 7.76 -16.84 -10.49
C MET A 281 6.82 -17.02 -11.69
N ASP A 282 5.75 -16.23 -11.78
CA ASP A 282 4.81 -16.24 -12.89
C ASP A 282 5.48 -15.87 -14.21
N SER A 283 6.36 -14.86 -14.18
CA SER A 283 7.15 -14.46 -15.36
C SER A 283 8.10 -15.57 -15.79
N ALA A 284 8.80 -16.19 -14.84
CA ALA A 284 9.68 -17.33 -15.13
C ALA A 284 8.87 -18.50 -15.72
N ALA A 285 7.74 -18.86 -15.12
CA ALA A 285 6.88 -19.92 -15.62
C ALA A 285 6.40 -19.63 -17.05
N LYS A 286 5.95 -18.41 -17.35
CA LYS A 286 5.53 -18.00 -18.70
C LYS A 286 6.66 -18.08 -19.72
N ILE A 287 7.88 -17.68 -19.34
CA ILE A 287 9.07 -17.76 -20.22
C ILE A 287 9.38 -19.22 -20.56
N PHE A 288 9.35 -20.12 -19.57
CA PHE A 288 9.71 -21.54 -19.79
C PHE A 288 8.59 -22.38 -20.39
N ALA A 289 7.32 -22.06 -20.12
CA ALA A 289 6.17 -22.89 -20.50
C ALA A 289 5.37 -22.38 -21.70
N GLY A 290 5.59 -21.13 -22.14
CA GLY A 290 4.72 -20.46 -23.11
C GLY A 290 3.29 -20.29 -22.61
N ASN A 291 2.32 -20.09 -23.52
CA ASN A 291 0.88 -19.95 -23.20
C ASN A 291 0.21 -21.24 -22.69
N SER A 292 0.98 -22.27 -22.37
CA SER A 292 0.47 -23.49 -21.75
C SER A 292 0.01 -23.14 -20.34
N ASN A 293 -1.29 -23.27 -20.03
CA ASN A 293 -1.87 -22.99 -18.72
C ASN A 293 -1.22 -23.85 -17.62
N ILE A 294 -0.12 -23.39 -17.03
CA ILE A 294 0.44 -23.99 -15.83
C ILE A 294 -0.32 -23.44 -14.63
N LYS A 295 -1.01 -24.33 -13.89
CA LYS A 295 -1.43 -24.04 -12.51
C LYS A 295 -0.17 -23.82 -11.69
N VAL A 296 0.09 -22.57 -11.30
CA VAL A 296 1.24 -22.23 -10.47
C VAL A 296 1.10 -22.92 -9.11
N TYR A 297 2.24 -23.40 -8.62
CA TYR A 297 2.42 -24.10 -7.35
C TYR A 297 1.84 -23.31 -6.17
N ASP A 298 0.89 -23.92 -5.46
CA ASP A 298 0.38 -23.48 -4.16
C ASP A 298 1.17 -24.23 -3.04
N PRO A 299 1.93 -23.53 -2.19
CA PRO A 299 2.67 -24.16 -1.11
C PRO A 299 1.79 -24.80 -0.01
N ALA A 300 0.46 -24.70 -0.08
CA ALA A 300 -0.45 -25.23 0.94
C ALA A 300 -0.81 -26.73 0.82
N ASN A 301 -0.52 -27.41 -0.29
CA ASN A 301 -0.93 -28.81 -0.48
C ASN A 301 0.23 -29.81 -0.29
N LYS A 302 0.47 -30.21 0.96
CA LYS A 302 1.18 -31.46 1.27
C LYS A 302 0.22 -32.65 1.17
N ALA A 303 0.38 -33.49 0.14
CA ALA A 303 0.03 -34.91 0.20
C ALA A 303 0.77 -35.73 -0.87
N ILE A 304 1.79 -36.46 -0.40
CA ILE A 304 2.16 -37.87 -0.69
C ILE A 304 1.62 -38.51 -1.98
N GLY A 305 2.53 -39.05 -2.80
CA GLY A 305 2.24 -40.13 -3.75
C GLY A 305 3.28 -40.30 -4.84
N SER A 306 3.99 -41.43 -4.83
CA SER A 306 5.13 -41.77 -5.68
C SER A 306 4.80 -42.08 -7.15
N THR A 307 5.79 -41.82 -8.00
CA THR A 307 6.13 -42.36 -9.33
C THR A 307 5.39 -43.63 -9.80
N THR A 308 4.80 -43.60 -11.00
CA THR A 308 5.22 -44.42 -12.17
C THR A 308 4.40 -44.09 -13.42
N ASN A 309 5.12 -43.87 -14.54
CA ASN A 309 4.58 -43.79 -15.89
C ASN A 309 4.06 -45.17 -16.36
N LYS A 310 2.94 -45.19 -17.08
CA LYS A 310 2.74 -46.01 -18.29
C LYS A 310 1.52 -45.55 -19.11
N ASN A 311 1.70 -45.71 -20.41
CA ASN A 311 0.94 -45.28 -21.59
C ASN A 311 -0.50 -45.77 -21.75
N LEU A 312 -1.21 -45.06 -22.66
CA LEU A 312 -2.22 -45.50 -23.64
C LEU A 312 -3.52 -46.17 -23.12
N ASP A 313 -4.68 -45.55 -23.34
CA ASP A 313 -5.53 -45.80 -24.53
C ASP A 313 -6.93 -45.19 -24.41
N ASN A 314 -7.52 -44.90 -25.58
CA ASN A 314 -8.86 -44.38 -25.84
C ASN A 314 -9.97 -45.08 -25.03
N ILE A 315 -10.81 -44.29 -24.33
CA ILE A 315 -12.21 -44.68 -24.08
C ILE A 315 -13.11 -43.47 -24.31
N ILE A 316 -13.87 -43.57 -25.40
CA ILE A 316 -15.06 -42.79 -25.72
C ILE A 316 -16.11 -43.07 -24.65
N SER A 317 -16.67 -42.03 -24.02
CA SER A 317 -17.93 -42.14 -23.29
C SER A 317 -18.71 -40.85 -23.45
N SER A 318 -19.73 -40.97 -24.30
CA SER A 318 -20.82 -40.04 -24.53
C SER A 318 -21.54 -39.69 -23.23
N ASN A 319 -21.56 -38.42 -22.84
CA ASN A 319 -22.53 -37.91 -21.88
C ASN A 319 -23.33 -36.77 -22.54
N SER A 320 -24.50 -37.13 -23.05
CA SER A 320 -25.61 -36.22 -23.34
C SER A 320 -26.12 -35.61 -22.03
N LEU A 321 -26.04 -34.29 -21.90
CA LEU A 321 -26.75 -33.56 -20.84
C LEU A 321 -28.04 -32.98 -21.40
N ASN A 322 -29.15 -33.56 -20.96
CA ASN A 322 -30.51 -33.05 -21.15
C ASN A 322 -30.64 -31.70 -20.42
N VAL A 323 -30.94 -30.63 -21.17
CA VAL A 323 -31.39 -29.36 -20.59
C VAL A 323 -32.92 -29.35 -20.62
N ALA A 324 -33.51 -29.18 -19.44
CA ALA A 324 -34.94 -29.13 -19.22
C ALA A 324 -35.56 -27.88 -19.87
N ASN A 325 -36.73 -28.10 -20.49
CA ASN A 325 -37.64 -27.08 -21.01
C ASN A 325 -38.01 -26.06 -19.94
N SER A 326 -37.79 -24.78 -20.21
CA SER A 326 -38.64 -23.71 -19.67
C SER A 326 -39.13 -22.84 -20.83
N ASN A 327 -40.39 -23.06 -21.19
CA ASN A 327 -41.16 -22.23 -22.11
C ASN A 327 -41.32 -20.84 -21.51
N THR A 328 -40.78 -19.81 -22.15
CA THR A 328 -41.38 -18.47 -22.23
C THR A 328 -40.72 -17.73 -23.39
N CYS A 329 -41.51 -17.51 -24.42
CA CYS A 329 -41.10 -16.90 -25.67
C CYS A 329 -41.46 -15.41 -25.63
N SER A 330 -40.47 -14.52 -25.75
CA SER A 330 -40.69 -13.14 -26.17
C SER A 330 -39.46 -12.63 -26.93
N ASN A 331 -39.56 -12.70 -28.26
CA ASN A 331 -38.87 -11.92 -29.29
C ASN A 331 -37.38 -11.58 -29.08
N ILE A 332 -36.52 -12.45 -29.61
CA ILE A 332 -35.11 -12.17 -29.87
C ILE A 332 -35.02 -11.48 -31.24
N SER A 333 -34.78 -10.17 -31.23
CA SER A 333 -34.28 -9.46 -32.40
C SER A 333 -32.78 -9.77 -32.57
N SER A 334 -32.46 -10.53 -33.62
CA SER A 334 -31.15 -10.75 -34.24
C SER A 334 -29.91 -10.30 -33.43
N SER A 335 -29.34 -11.23 -32.67
CA SER A 335 -27.95 -11.12 -32.20
C SER A 335 -27.22 -12.41 -32.54
N SER A 336 -26.26 -12.28 -33.45
CA SER A 336 -25.30 -13.29 -33.88
C SER A 336 -24.68 -14.06 -32.71
N LEU A 337 -24.73 -15.38 -32.75
CA LEU A 337 -23.94 -16.26 -31.87
C LEU A 337 -22.45 -16.12 -32.22
N GLN A 338 -21.66 -15.51 -31.34
CA GLN A 338 -20.20 -15.58 -31.40
C GLN A 338 -19.69 -16.63 -30.40
N ILE A 339 -18.99 -17.63 -30.91
CA ILE A 339 -18.30 -18.65 -30.11
C ILE A 339 -16.80 -18.40 -30.26
N ASN A 340 -16.13 -18.02 -29.17
CA ASN A 340 -14.69 -17.89 -29.12
C ASN A 340 -14.08 -19.16 -28.49
N ASN A 341 -13.13 -19.77 -29.21
CA ASN A 341 -12.45 -21.05 -28.92
C ASN A 341 -13.31 -22.33 -29.09
N ALA A 342 -13.60 -22.68 -30.35
CA ALA A 342 -14.05 -24.02 -30.72
C ALA A 342 -12.94 -24.76 -31.47
N ASN A 343 -12.19 -25.61 -30.77
CA ASN A 343 -11.33 -26.59 -31.44
C ASN A 343 -12.12 -27.90 -31.54
N SER A 344 -12.56 -28.21 -32.77
CA SER A 344 -13.30 -29.42 -33.17
C SER A 344 -14.79 -29.49 -32.77
N CYS A 345 -15.64 -28.67 -33.40
CA CYS A 345 -17.10 -28.79 -33.30
C CYS A 345 -17.74 -28.84 -34.70
N THR A 346 -18.77 -29.68 -34.88
CA THR A 346 -19.60 -29.74 -36.10
C THR A 346 -21.01 -29.27 -35.76
N PHE A 347 -21.56 -28.34 -36.54
CA PHE A 347 -22.89 -27.75 -36.31
C PHE A 347 -23.92 -28.31 -37.29
N HIS A 348 -25.03 -28.82 -36.78
CA HIS A 348 -26.21 -29.11 -37.58
C HIS A 348 -27.29 -28.08 -37.29
N ILE A 349 -27.70 -27.34 -38.32
CA ILE A 349 -28.76 -26.34 -38.25
C ILE A 349 -29.94 -26.88 -39.04
N THR A 350 -31.08 -27.06 -38.38
CA THR A 350 -32.35 -27.44 -39.03
C THR A 350 -33.26 -26.21 -39.04
N LEU A 351 -33.55 -25.71 -40.23
CA LEU A 351 -34.51 -24.62 -40.43
C LEU A 351 -35.87 -25.24 -40.76
N THR A 352 -36.82 -25.17 -39.84
CA THR A 352 -38.23 -25.45 -40.13
C THR A 352 -38.89 -24.19 -40.67
N LYS A 353 -39.63 -24.34 -41.76
CA LYS A 353 -40.27 -23.24 -42.50
C LYS A 353 -41.57 -22.79 -41.83
#